data_AF-A0A9X6U4S9-F1
#
_entry.id   AF-A0A9X6U4S9-F1
#
_cell.length_a   1.000
_cell.length_b   1.000
_cell.length_c   1.000
_cell.angle_alpha   90.00
_cell.angle_beta   90.00
_cell.angle_gamma   90.00
#
_symmetry.space_group_name_H-M   'P 1'
#
loop_
_entity.id
_entity.type
_entity.pdbx_description
1 polymer ?
#
loop_
_entity_poly.entity_id
_entity_poly.type
_entity_poly.pdbx_seq_one_letter_code
_entity_poly.pdbx_strand_id
1 'polypeptide(L)'
;MEFTSIAQLEAYLQRQIQETLKDDVEKEVKKVMKHAIATNVYAKYTPRGYQRRFDSSRKGAFGLLAEQNMKGEYHMEGNHMILSVRNKARGDERVDQLDQVIESGEGYDWFHSSGKRLFPRPFYQPTRDMLARTRGHVTAMKNGLRKRGIEVY
;
A
#
# COMPACT_ATOMS: atom_id res chain seq x y z
N MET A 1 3.49 -29.97 -16.95
CA MET A 1 2.87 -28.94 -17.81
C MET A 1 3.72 -28.85 -19.06
N GLU A 2 3.10 -28.93 -20.24
CA GLU A 2 3.82 -28.89 -21.52
C GLU A 2 3.42 -27.62 -22.28
N PHE A 3 4.40 -26.96 -22.90
CA PHE A 3 4.19 -25.76 -23.71
C PHE A 3 4.58 -26.08 -25.15
N THR A 4 3.74 -25.68 -26.11
CA THR A 4 3.99 -25.95 -27.54
C THR A 4 4.66 -24.77 -28.25
N SER A 5 4.88 -23.65 -27.56
CA SER A 5 5.63 -22.50 -28.07
C SER A 5 6.22 -21.63 -26.96
N ILE A 6 7.22 -20.81 -27.30
CA ILE A 6 7.79 -19.79 -26.40
C ILE A 6 6.70 -18.80 -25.95
N ALA A 7 5.81 -18.40 -26.87
CA ALA A 7 4.72 -17.49 -26.55
C ALA A 7 3.77 -18.06 -25.47
N GLN A 8 3.51 -19.38 -25.49
CA GLN A 8 2.71 -20.01 -24.43
C GLN A 8 3.44 -20.03 -23.08
N LEU A 9 4.74 -20.30 -23.08
CA LEU A 9 5.56 -20.25 -21.88
C LEU A 9 5.60 -18.83 -21.29
N GLU A 10 5.82 -17.81 -22.13
CA GLU A 10 5.84 -16.41 -21.70
C GLU A 10 4.50 -15.97 -21.10
N ALA A 11 3.39 -16.28 -21.76
CA ALA A 11 2.06 -15.98 -21.26
C ALA A 11 1.78 -16.68 -19.91
N TYR A 12 2.23 -17.93 -19.77
CA TYR A 12 2.14 -18.65 -18.50
C TYR A 12 2.95 -17.97 -17.39
N LEU A 13 4.21 -17.64 -17.64
CA LEU A 13 5.09 -16.99 -16.66
C LEU A 13 4.55 -15.61 -16.27
N GLN A 14 4.09 -14.80 -17.23
CA GLN A 14 3.47 -13.51 -16.96
C GLN A 14 2.26 -13.64 -16.03
N ARG A 15 1.39 -14.63 -16.28
CA ARG A 15 0.25 -14.91 -15.39
C ARG A 15 0.70 -15.29 -13.99
N GLN A 16 1.69 -16.19 -13.86
CA GLN A 16 2.19 -16.59 -12.55
C GLN A 16 2.85 -15.43 -11.79
N ILE A 17 3.54 -14.54 -12.49
CA ILE A 17 4.10 -13.30 -11.94
C ILE A 17 2.97 -12.38 -11.45
N GLN A 18 1.94 -12.17 -12.25
CA GLN A 18 0.80 -11.33 -11.88
C GLN A 18 0.07 -11.87 -10.65
N GLU A 19 -0.22 -13.17 -10.62
CA GLU A 19 -0.85 -13.84 -9.49
C GLU A 19 0.02 -13.75 -8.23
N THR A 20 1.34 -13.91 -8.36
CA THR A 20 2.27 -13.76 -7.23
C THR A 20 2.31 -12.33 -6.70
N LEU A 21 2.31 -11.34 -7.59
CA LEU A 21 2.26 -9.94 -7.18
C LEU A 21 0.97 -9.66 -6.39
N LYS A 22 -0.16 -10.21 -6.83
CA LYS A 22 -1.47 -10.04 -6.18
C LYS A 22 -1.59 -10.74 -4.84
N ASP A 23 -1.20 -12.00 -4.76
CA ASP A 23 -1.53 -12.83 -3.60
C ASP A 23 -0.46 -12.75 -2.51
N ASP A 24 0.80 -12.51 -2.87
CA ASP A 24 1.94 -12.57 -1.96
C ASP A 24 2.60 -11.19 -1.79
N VAL A 25 2.99 -10.54 -2.90
CA VAL A 25 3.74 -9.26 -2.81
C VAL A 25 2.86 -8.12 -2.31
N GLU A 26 1.63 -7.98 -2.80
CA GLU A 26 0.69 -6.95 -2.34
C GLU A 26 0.46 -7.03 -0.83
N LYS A 27 0.35 -8.25 -0.27
CA LYS A 27 0.18 -8.45 1.18
C LYS A 27 1.39 -7.93 1.97
N GLU A 28 2.60 -8.22 1.51
CA GLU A 28 3.81 -7.71 2.17
C GLU A 28 3.92 -6.19 2.05
N VAL A 29 3.60 -5.61 0.89
CA VAL A 29 3.57 -4.14 0.71
C VAL A 29 2.54 -3.51 1.66
N LYS A 30 1.33 -4.07 1.77
CA LYS A 30 0.29 -3.59 2.71
C LYS A 30 0.75 -3.67 4.16
N LYS A 31 1.40 -4.76 4.55
CA LYS A 31 1.95 -4.93 5.91
C LYS A 31 2.99 -3.85 6.23
N VAL A 32 3.92 -3.59 5.32
CA VAL A 32 4.94 -2.53 5.50
C VAL A 32 4.28 -1.15 5.51
N MET A 33 3.30 -0.91 4.64
CA MET A 33 2.53 0.34 4.60
C MET A 33 1.77 0.58 5.91
N LYS A 34 1.13 -0.45 6.49
CA LYS A 34 0.49 -0.36 7.82
C LYS A 34 1.48 0.07 8.89
N HIS A 35 2.67 -0.51 8.89
CA HIS A 35 3.72 -0.13 9.83
C HIS A 35 4.16 1.33 9.65
N ALA A 36 4.36 1.77 8.40
CA ALA A 36 4.70 3.16 8.09
C ALA A 36 3.60 4.13 8.51
N ILE A 37 2.32 3.79 8.30
CA ILE A 37 1.18 4.61 8.73
C ILE A 37 1.10 4.69 10.26
N ALA A 38 1.23 3.57 10.96
CA ALA A 38 1.19 3.54 12.41
C ALA A 38 2.27 4.44 13.03
N THR A 39 3.49 4.38 12.51
CA THR A 39 4.66 5.11 13.02
C THR A 39 4.70 6.58 12.58
N ASN A 40 4.42 6.85 11.30
CA ASN A 40 4.59 8.20 10.73
C ASN A 40 3.32 9.03 10.70
N VAL A 41 2.14 8.43 10.83
CA VAL A 41 0.88 9.18 10.86
C VAL A 41 0.30 9.19 12.25
N TYR A 42 0.10 8.01 12.83
CA TYR A 42 -0.67 7.89 14.07
C TYR A 42 0.14 8.14 15.34
N ALA A 43 1.38 7.66 15.42
CA ALA A 43 2.24 7.89 16.58
C ALA A 43 2.77 9.33 16.69
N LYS A 44 2.71 10.14 15.61
CA LYS A 44 3.26 11.50 15.61
C LYS A 44 2.56 12.47 16.56
N TYR A 45 1.26 12.29 16.80
CA TYR A 45 0.52 13.02 17.82
C TYR A 45 -0.84 12.36 18.07
N THR A 46 -1.48 12.72 19.19
CA THR A 46 -2.86 12.37 19.51
C THR A 46 -3.76 13.61 19.31
N PRO A 47 -4.79 13.56 18.45
CA PRO A 47 -5.66 14.71 18.19
C PRO A 47 -6.53 15.04 19.41
N ARG A 48 -6.81 16.33 19.60
CA ARG A 48 -7.74 16.83 20.63
C ARG A 48 -8.94 17.48 19.93
N GLY A 49 -9.97 16.71 19.59
CA GLY A 49 -11.17 17.26 18.92
C GLY A 49 -11.82 16.35 17.88
N TYR A 50 -11.15 15.25 17.52
CA TYR A 50 -11.74 14.18 16.73
C TYR A 50 -11.14 12.83 17.10
N GLN A 51 -11.89 11.77 16.84
CA GLN A 51 -11.42 10.40 17.00
C GLN A 51 -10.92 9.87 15.67
N ARG A 52 -9.72 9.29 15.67
CA ARG A 52 -9.16 8.63 14.48
C ARG A 52 -9.84 7.29 14.24
N ARG A 53 -10.00 6.93 12.96
CA ARG A 53 -10.64 5.68 12.55
C ARG A 53 -9.70 4.46 12.61
N PHE A 54 -8.39 4.64 12.50
CA PHE A 54 -7.41 3.55 12.46
C PHE A 54 -7.75 2.49 11.39
N ASP A 55 -8.21 1.31 11.80
CA ASP A 55 -8.72 0.21 10.98
C ASP A 55 -10.25 0.07 11.00
N SER A 56 -10.93 0.77 11.91
CA SER A 56 -12.38 0.77 12.08
C SER A 56 -13.12 1.65 11.06
N SER A 57 -14.43 1.40 10.92
CA SER A 57 -15.36 2.23 10.14
C SER A 57 -16.07 3.25 11.04
N ARG A 58 -16.25 4.47 10.52
CA ARG A 58 -17.14 5.48 11.12
C ARG A 58 -17.92 6.16 10.01
N LYS A 59 -19.24 6.22 10.14
CA LYS A 59 -20.16 6.74 9.10
C LYS A 59 -19.93 6.08 7.72
N GLY A 60 -19.66 4.78 7.70
CA GLY A 60 -19.44 4.02 6.46
C GLY A 60 -18.05 4.16 5.83
N ALA A 61 -17.14 4.94 6.41
CA ALA A 61 -15.77 5.11 5.91
C ALA A 61 -14.73 4.49 6.85
N PHE A 62 -13.83 3.67 6.31
CA PHE A 62 -12.73 3.06 7.06
C PHE A 62 -11.50 3.97 7.17
N GLY A 63 -10.63 3.74 8.16
CA GLY A 63 -9.37 4.46 8.33
C GLY A 63 -8.21 3.95 7.48
N LEU A 64 -7.02 4.54 7.65
CA LEU A 64 -5.84 4.24 6.82
C LEU A 64 -5.28 2.83 7.04
N LEU A 65 -5.49 2.23 8.21
CA LEU A 65 -4.98 0.88 8.51
C LEU A 65 -5.90 -0.23 8.02
N ALA A 66 -7.10 0.10 7.54
CA ALA A 66 -8.01 -0.88 6.98
C ALA A 66 -7.48 -1.37 5.62
N GLU A 67 -7.27 -2.68 5.48
CA GLU A 67 -6.73 -3.25 4.23
C GLU A 67 -7.59 -2.97 3.02
N GLN A 68 -8.91 -2.86 3.20
CA GLN A 68 -9.82 -2.54 2.12
C GLN A 68 -9.57 -1.14 1.54
N ASN A 69 -8.93 -0.22 2.27
CA ASN A 69 -8.52 1.07 1.73
C ASN A 69 -7.16 0.97 1.02
N MET A 70 -6.36 -0.06 1.25
CA MET A 70 -5.10 -0.27 0.55
C MET A 70 -5.37 -1.06 -0.74
N LYS A 71 -5.33 -0.39 -1.89
CA LYS A 71 -5.66 -0.97 -3.19
C LYS A 71 -4.39 -1.17 -4.03
N GLY A 72 -4.14 -2.41 -4.44
CA GLY A 72 -3.17 -2.75 -5.48
C GLY A 72 -3.76 -2.54 -6.89
N GLU A 73 -3.00 -1.89 -7.74
CA GLU A 73 -3.24 -1.73 -9.17
C GLU A 73 -2.07 -2.39 -9.94
N TYR A 74 -2.41 -3.15 -10.98
CA TYR A 74 -1.48 -3.98 -11.75
C TYR A 74 -1.53 -3.57 -13.21
N HIS A 75 -0.36 -3.34 -13.81
CA HIS A 75 -0.27 -3.09 -15.25
C HIS A 75 1.08 -3.52 -15.80
N MET A 76 1.13 -3.72 -17.10
CA MET A 76 2.37 -3.93 -17.83
C MET A 76 2.94 -2.59 -18.29
N GLU A 77 4.22 -2.38 -18.06
CA GLU A 77 5.00 -1.30 -18.64
C GLU A 77 6.19 -1.92 -19.40
N GLY A 78 6.05 -2.04 -20.72
CA GLY A 78 6.97 -2.84 -21.54
C GLY A 78 7.00 -4.29 -21.07
N ASN A 79 8.16 -4.78 -20.65
CA ASN A 79 8.36 -6.15 -20.13
C ASN A 79 8.27 -6.23 -18.59
N HIS A 80 7.86 -5.16 -17.92
CA HIS A 80 7.75 -5.13 -16.47
C HIS A 80 6.28 -5.20 -16.04
N MET A 81 5.97 -6.13 -15.15
CA MET A 81 4.70 -6.12 -14.42
C MET A 81 4.85 -5.21 -13.19
N ILE A 82 4.07 -4.14 -13.14
CA ILE A 82 4.11 -3.11 -12.11
C ILE A 82 2.98 -3.35 -11.11
N LEU A 83 3.32 -3.33 -9.82
CA LEU A 83 2.37 -3.26 -8.70
C LEU A 83 2.45 -1.87 -8.06
N SER A 84 1.34 -1.14 -8.10
CA SER A 84 1.15 0.11 -7.36
C SER A 84 0.16 -0.08 -6.23
N VAL A 85 0.57 0.18 -4.98
CA VAL A 85 -0.36 0.13 -3.83
C VAL A 85 -0.63 1.54 -3.33
N ARG A 86 -1.91 1.94 -3.31
CA ARG A 86 -2.36 3.24 -2.81
C ARG A 86 -3.38 3.09 -1.67
N ASN A 87 -3.41 4.06 -0.77
CA ASN A 87 -4.42 4.15 0.26
C ASN A 87 -5.57 5.07 -0.19
N LYS A 88 -6.77 4.51 -0.35
CA LYS A 88 -7.97 5.19 -0.83
C LYS A 88 -8.93 5.58 0.30
N ALA A 89 -8.43 5.67 1.55
CA ALA A 89 -9.24 6.19 2.64
C ALA A 89 -9.69 7.62 2.32
N ARG A 90 -10.99 7.88 2.49
CA ARG A 90 -11.56 9.22 2.32
C ARG A 90 -11.52 9.99 3.64
N GLY A 91 -11.39 11.31 3.60
CA GLY A 91 -11.61 12.15 4.77
C GLY A 91 -13.09 12.29 5.09
N ASP A 92 -13.49 13.42 5.67
CA ASP A 92 -14.90 13.81 5.72
C ASP A 92 -15.31 14.46 4.37
N GLU A 93 -16.49 15.09 4.33
CA GLU A 93 -17.15 15.62 3.12
C GLU A 93 -16.29 16.57 2.26
N ARG A 94 -15.12 17.02 2.75
CA ARG A 94 -14.23 17.97 2.05
C ARG A 94 -12.93 17.36 1.55
N VAL A 95 -12.61 16.11 1.91
CA VAL A 95 -11.34 15.48 1.57
C VAL A 95 -11.58 14.13 0.88
N ASP A 96 -11.48 14.14 -0.45
CA ASP A 96 -11.66 12.92 -1.25
C ASP A 96 -10.54 11.90 -1.05
N GLN A 97 -9.29 12.35 -0.90
CA GLN A 97 -8.11 11.49 -0.77
C GLN A 97 -7.32 11.87 0.47
N LEU A 98 -7.52 11.11 1.55
CA LEU A 98 -6.89 11.38 2.84
C LEU A 98 -5.38 11.18 2.80
N ASP A 99 -4.89 10.28 1.95
CA ASP A 99 -3.47 10.03 1.78
C ASP A 99 -2.75 11.27 1.23
N GLN A 100 -3.30 11.97 0.23
CA GLN A 100 -2.72 13.20 -0.31
C GLN A 100 -2.55 14.27 0.76
N VAL A 101 -3.60 14.54 1.54
CA VAL A 101 -3.61 15.53 2.62
C VAL A 101 -2.61 15.16 3.73
N ILE A 102 -2.41 13.87 3.98
CA ILE A 102 -1.41 13.38 4.95
C ILE A 102 0.01 13.52 4.44
N GLU A 103 0.25 13.15 3.18
CA GLU A 103 1.56 13.23 2.54
C GLU A 103 2.01 14.69 2.39
N SER A 104 1.13 15.60 1.96
CA SER A 104 1.45 17.01 1.73
C SER A 104 1.39 17.87 3.00
N GLY A 105 0.58 17.49 3.99
CA GLY A 105 0.27 18.38 5.11
C GLY A 105 -0.71 19.51 4.76
N GLU A 106 -1.22 19.57 3.53
CA GLU A 106 -2.10 20.62 3.02
C GLU A 106 -3.56 20.15 2.94
N GLY A 107 -4.54 21.06 3.08
CA GLY A 107 -5.96 20.72 3.02
C GLY A 107 -6.60 20.29 4.36
N TYR A 108 -5.91 20.53 5.48
CA TYR A 108 -6.53 20.42 6.80
C TYR A 108 -7.27 21.70 7.18
N ASP A 109 -8.61 21.62 7.26
CA ASP A 109 -9.45 22.73 7.74
C ASP A 109 -9.38 22.94 9.27
N TRP A 110 -8.81 21.98 10.02
CA TRP A 110 -8.83 21.99 11.48
C TRP A 110 -7.72 22.86 12.10
N PHE A 111 -7.93 24.18 12.08
CA PHE A 111 -7.13 25.17 12.82
C PHE A 111 -7.35 25.14 14.36
N HIS A 112 -8.37 24.43 14.86
CA HIS A 112 -8.85 24.62 16.24
C HIS A 112 -8.34 23.64 17.31
N SER A 113 -7.42 22.72 17.00
CA SER A 113 -6.83 21.86 18.04
C SER A 113 -5.32 22.06 18.17
N SER A 114 -4.94 22.86 19.16
CA SER A 114 -3.57 23.02 19.72
C SER A 114 -2.54 23.94 19.03
N GLY A 115 -2.93 24.78 18.06
CA GLY A 115 -2.05 25.86 17.59
C GLY A 115 -0.78 25.41 16.84
N LYS A 116 -0.68 24.15 16.44
CA LYS A 116 0.38 23.67 15.53
C LYS A 116 -0.20 23.47 14.14
N ARG A 117 0.39 24.14 13.15
CA ARG A 117 0.17 23.86 11.73
C ARG A 117 0.40 22.36 11.50
N LEU A 118 -0.58 21.68 10.93
CA LEU A 118 -0.41 20.28 10.55
C LEU A 118 0.71 20.21 9.51
N PHE A 119 1.64 19.29 9.73
CA PHE A 119 2.82 19.09 8.92
C PHE A 119 2.70 17.78 8.13
N PRO A 120 3.44 17.63 7.01
CA PRO A 120 3.54 16.39 6.26
C PRO A 120 3.80 15.17 7.16
N ARG A 121 3.05 14.10 6.95
CA ARG A 121 3.24 12.80 7.62
C ARG A 121 3.38 11.71 6.56
N PRO A 122 4.43 11.78 5.74
CA PRO A 122 4.59 10.86 4.62
C PRO A 122 4.71 9.43 5.14
N PHE A 123 4.04 8.51 4.46
CA PHE A 123 4.13 7.07 4.71
C PHE A 123 4.46 6.29 3.44
N TYR A 124 4.26 6.83 2.24
CA TYR A 124 4.67 6.18 1.00
C TYR A 124 6.19 6.04 0.88
N GLN A 125 6.95 7.12 1.08
CA GLN A 125 8.42 7.05 0.99
C GLN A 125 9.01 6.12 2.08
N PRO A 126 8.61 6.23 3.37
CA PRO A 126 9.04 5.27 4.38
C PRO A 126 8.68 3.82 4.05
N THR A 127 7.53 3.57 3.40
CA THR A 127 7.16 2.23 2.93
C THR A 127 8.16 1.72 1.88
N ARG A 128 8.52 2.55 0.89
CA ARG A 128 9.50 2.21 -0.14
C ARG A 128 10.88 1.94 0.45
N ASP A 129 11.33 2.81 1.35
CA ASP A 129 12.63 2.68 2.01
C ASP A 129 12.70 1.40 2.84
N MET A 130 11.64 1.09 3.59
CA MET A 130 11.53 -0.16 4.35
C MET A 130 11.56 -1.37 3.43
N LEU A 131 10.79 -1.38 2.35
CA LEU A 131 10.78 -2.49 1.39
C LEU A 131 12.16 -2.68 0.74
N ALA A 132 12.83 -1.60 0.35
CA ALA A 132 14.17 -1.63 -0.22
C ALA A 132 15.19 -2.21 0.76
N ARG A 133 15.14 -1.76 2.02
CA ARG A 133 16.05 -2.21 3.09
C ARG A 133 15.81 -3.66 3.50
N THR A 134 14.56 -4.07 3.70
CA THR A 134 14.23 -5.42 4.21
C THR A 134 14.17 -6.45 3.11
N ARG A 135 14.04 -6.02 1.84
CA ARG A 135 13.83 -6.90 0.68
C ARG A 135 12.58 -7.78 0.83
N GLY A 136 11.62 -7.40 1.69
CA GLY A 136 10.43 -8.21 1.98
C GLY A 136 9.62 -8.56 0.73
N HIS A 137 9.43 -7.59 -0.17
CA HIS A 137 8.78 -7.78 -1.47
C HIS A 137 9.48 -8.80 -2.38
N VAL A 138 10.81 -8.86 -2.36
CA VAL A 138 11.58 -9.85 -3.14
C VAL A 138 11.42 -11.24 -2.55
N THR A 139 11.49 -11.36 -1.22
CA THR A 139 11.24 -12.63 -0.53
C THR A 139 9.82 -13.12 -0.78
N ALA A 140 8.81 -12.23 -0.72
CA ALA A 140 7.43 -12.55 -1.03
C ALA A 140 7.27 -13.04 -2.48
N MET A 141 7.94 -12.38 -3.45
CA MET A 141 7.95 -12.79 -4.85
C MET A 141 8.55 -14.19 -5.04
N LYS A 142 9.75 -14.43 -4.50
CA LYS A 142 10.42 -15.74 -4.60
C LYS A 142 9.57 -16.85 -4.00
N ASN A 143 9.03 -16.63 -2.80
CA ASN A 143 8.21 -17.61 -2.13
C ASN A 143 6.89 -17.87 -2.87
N GLY A 144 6.25 -16.82 -3.40
CA GLY A 144 5.02 -16.98 -4.17
C GLY A 144 5.22 -17.70 -5.49
N LEU A 145 6.33 -17.47 -6.19
CA LEU A 145 6.68 -18.23 -7.40
C LEU A 145 6.97 -19.71 -7.09
N ARG A 146 7.70 -20.00 -6.01
CA ARG A 146 7.95 -21.39 -5.57
C ARG A 146 6.67 -22.13 -5.21
N LYS A 147 5.72 -21.47 -4.52
CA LYS A 147 4.38 -22.03 -4.25
C LYS A 147 3.62 -22.41 -5.54
N ARG A 148 3.95 -21.75 -6.65
CA ARG A 148 3.38 -21.97 -7.98
C ARG A 148 4.22 -22.92 -8.85
N GLY A 149 5.20 -23.61 -8.24
CA GLY A 149 6.05 -24.59 -8.92
C GLY A 149 7.13 -23.98 -9.81
N ILE A 150 7.43 -22.68 -9.66
CA ILE A 150 8.51 -22.00 -10.37
C ILE A 150 9.70 -21.83 -9.42
N GLU A 151 10.79 -22.53 -9.72
CA GLU A 151 12.04 -22.39 -8.97
C GLU A 151 12.76 -21.09 -9.34
N VAL A 152 13.14 -20.33 -8.33
CA VAL A 152 13.84 -19.05 -8.44
C VAL A 152 14.89 -18.97 -7.32
N TYR A 153 16.13 -18.63 -7.69
CA TYR A 153 17.28 -18.63 -6.78
C TYR A 153 17.58 -17.24 -6.22
#